data_AF-A0A5C5XW25-F1
#
_entry.id   AF-A0A5C5XW25-F1
#
_cell.length_a   1.000
_cell.length_b   1.000
_cell.length_c   1.000
_cell.angle_alpha   90.00
_cell.angle_beta   90.00
_cell.angle_gamma   90.00
#
_symmetry.space_group_name_H-M   'P 1'
#
loop_
_entity.id
_entity.type
_entity.pdbx_description
1 polymer ?
#
loop_
_entity_poly.entity_id
_entity_poly.type
_entity_poly.pdbx_seq_one_letter_code
_entity_poly.pdbx_strand_id
1 'polypeptide(L)'
;MIRPLSTDHLLSRFPALKPSSLAFCALLATGQVMLPSGAHADEGDTQTAAAEADSAEEEPTEEAAAIEVPDGDADELFAFAAETMQNRGGNMKSVRRAARGVVDTAAKIRTLDDVTVPQRLKAVSLQLNALQFLSGQDKELTAELDALRESIANSEHPAIRNLAVMEKLQSQVRDVASMEEEEQQGLVDRIHAMADEGSLNSQLYSLASQLAGRLGSDDQTEMAVSLLNGLAERMEESDDEQLQSLAERARGTARRLNLMGNSMTLTGTTGSGEEFDWSDYRGQVVLVDFWASWCGPCRGEIPNMKRNLAAYGDDFAIVGINMDNTPEAMQKYLDQEDISWVNIVGDEESGAGWNHPMARHYGVSGIPTAILVDREGKVISLSARGARLDQSLEELLGPPPEVEEPADTEAGDDEAAAEEAAPESE
;
A
#
# COMPACT_ATOMS: atom_id res chain seq x y z
N MET A 1 -14.67 -18.97 36.68
CA MET A 1 -13.35 -18.50 37.18
C MET A 1 -12.27 -19.38 36.59
N ILE A 2 -11.71 -18.97 35.46
CA ILE A 2 -10.53 -19.59 34.84
C ILE A 2 -9.62 -18.39 34.50
N ARG A 3 -8.42 -18.37 35.09
CA ARG A 3 -7.43 -17.29 34.92
C ARG A 3 -6.79 -17.39 33.52
N PRO A 4 -6.43 -16.27 32.87
CA PRO A 4 -5.64 -16.30 31.65
C PRO A 4 -4.19 -16.68 31.96
N LEU A 5 -3.61 -17.53 31.13
CA LEU A 5 -2.20 -17.93 31.17
C LEU A 5 -1.31 -16.75 30.74
N SER A 6 -0.27 -16.49 31.53
CA SER A 6 0.76 -15.46 31.27
C SER A 6 1.53 -15.77 29.98
N THR A 7 1.87 -14.69 29.27
CA THR A 7 2.66 -14.59 28.03
C THR A 7 4.10 -15.15 28.14
N ASP A 8 4.56 -15.52 29.33
CA ASP A 8 5.95 -15.96 29.55
C ASP A 8 6.25 -17.41 29.10
N HIS A 9 5.26 -18.20 28.68
CA HIS A 9 5.51 -19.60 28.31
C HIS A 9 5.77 -19.87 26.81
N LEU A 10 5.55 -18.88 25.92
CA LEU A 10 5.73 -19.06 24.48
C LEU A 10 7.12 -18.65 23.95
N LEU A 11 7.94 -17.96 24.74
CA LEU A 11 9.25 -17.44 24.30
C LEU A 11 10.45 -18.35 24.58
N SER A 12 10.23 -19.58 25.08
CA SER A 12 11.32 -20.51 25.44
C SER A 12 11.68 -21.56 24.37
N ARG A 13 11.03 -21.56 23.19
CA ARG A 13 11.27 -22.58 22.16
C ARG A 13 11.96 -22.15 20.87
N PHE A 14 12.23 -20.86 20.64
CA PHE A 14 12.96 -20.42 19.44
C PHE A 14 13.74 -19.13 19.70
N PRO A 15 15.04 -19.19 20.05
CA PRO A 15 15.88 -18.00 20.07
C PRO A 15 16.43 -17.74 18.66
N ALA A 16 16.34 -16.47 18.25
CA ALA A 16 16.90 -15.86 17.03
C ALA A 16 16.05 -15.95 15.74
N LEU A 17 15.04 -15.10 15.65
CA LEU A 17 14.47 -14.64 14.38
C LEU A 17 14.74 -13.13 14.24
N LYS A 18 15.41 -12.72 13.17
CA LYS A 18 15.52 -11.30 12.81
C LYS A 18 14.26 -10.87 12.04
N PRO A 19 13.67 -9.70 12.33
CA PRO A 19 12.39 -9.26 11.75
C PRO A 19 12.42 -9.05 10.22
N SER A 20 13.60 -8.86 9.61
CA SER A 20 13.75 -8.63 8.16
C SER A 20 13.48 -9.87 7.29
N SER A 21 13.46 -11.08 7.85
CA SER A 21 13.23 -12.32 7.08
C SER A 21 11.75 -12.67 6.93
N LEU A 22 10.87 -12.15 7.80
CA LEU A 22 9.42 -12.41 7.76
C LEU A 22 8.71 -11.60 6.68
N ALA A 23 9.18 -10.39 6.37
CA ALA A 23 8.55 -9.49 5.39
C ALA A 23 8.63 -10.02 3.94
N PHE A 24 9.66 -10.79 3.58
CA PHE A 24 9.79 -11.36 2.23
C PHE A 24 9.09 -12.72 2.06
N CYS A 25 8.85 -13.45 3.15
CA CYS A 25 8.09 -14.71 3.12
C CYS A 25 6.59 -14.49 2.87
N ALA A 26 6.03 -13.35 3.28
CA ALA A 26 4.66 -12.98 2.95
C ALA A 26 4.48 -12.67 1.45
N LEU A 27 5.52 -12.16 0.78
CA LEU A 27 5.42 -11.60 -0.57
C LEU A 27 5.18 -12.63 -1.70
N LEU A 28 5.52 -13.90 -1.50
CA LEU A 28 5.19 -14.98 -2.45
C LEU A 28 3.88 -15.70 -2.10
N ALA A 29 3.36 -15.53 -0.88
CA ALA A 29 2.06 -16.02 -0.49
C ALA A 29 0.92 -15.03 -0.82
N THR A 30 1.22 -13.74 -1.00
CA THR A 30 0.23 -12.68 -1.26
C THR A 30 0.38 -11.94 -2.60
N GLY A 31 1.37 -12.28 -3.44
CA GLY A 31 1.41 -11.84 -4.83
C GLY A 31 1.64 -10.33 -5.06
N GLN A 32 2.37 -9.63 -4.18
CA GLN A 32 2.70 -8.20 -4.37
C GLN A 32 4.22 -7.94 -4.44
N VAL A 33 4.90 -8.31 -5.53
CA VAL A 33 6.30 -7.84 -5.72
C VAL A 33 6.29 -6.37 -6.14
N MET A 34 6.60 -5.45 -5.22
CA MET A 34 6.94 -4.07 -5.53
C MET A 34 8.46 -3.99 -5.74
N LEU A 35 8.90 -3.68 -6.96
CA LEU A 35 10.30 -3.39 -7.26
C LEU A 35 10.62 -1.95 -6.80
N PRO A 36 11.75 -1.70 -6.12
CA PRO A 36 12.15 -0.34 -5.79
C PRO A 36 12.53 0.41 -7.08
N SER A 37 11.93 1.58 -7.28
CA SER A 37 12.25 2.51 -8.37
C SER A 37 13.64 3.10 -8.14
N GLY A 38 14.47 3.14 -9.19
CA GLY A 38 15.84 3.61 -9.15
C GLY A 38 15.94 5.11 -8.88
N ALA A 39 16.62 5.48 -7.80
CA ALA A 39 17.10 6.83 -7.58
C ALA A 39 18.49 6.98 -8.22
N HIS A 40 18.63 8.01 -9.06
CA HIS A 40 19.90 8.49 -9.59
C HIS A 40 20.83 8.88 -8.45
N ALA A 41 22.05 8.34 -8.45
CA ALA A 41 23.13 8.77 -7.57
C ALA A 41 24.05 9.73 -8.34
N ASP A 42 24.14 10.97 -7.85
CA ASP A 42 25.14 11.97 -8.20
C ASP A 42 26.41 11.73 -7.38
N GLU A 43 27.55 12.05 -7.97
CA GLU A 43 28.90 11.78 -7.47
C GLU A 43 29.30 12.75 -6.34
N GLY A 44 29.99 12.26 -5.31
CA GLY A 44 30.55 13.10 -4.26
C GLY A 44 31.34 12.32 -3.21
N ASP A 45 32.66 12.35 -3.37
CA ASP A 45 33.72 11.79 -2.53
C ASP A 45 33.45 11.57 -1.03
N THR A 46 33.86 10.40 -0.53
CA THR A 46 34.85 10.31 0.57
C THR A 46 35.34 8.87 0.71
N GLN A 47 36.53 8.66 0.17
CA GLN A 47 37.39 7.50 0.36
C GLN A 47 38.03 7.55 1.76
N THR A 48 37.87 6.51 2.59
CA THR A 48 38.94 5.76 3.30
C THR A 48 38.41 5.03 4.55
N ALA A 49 38.37 3.70 4.48
CA ALA A 49 38.85 2.78 5.52
C ALA A 49 38.80 1.36 4.94
N ALA A 50 39.88 0.96 4.28
CA ALA A 50 40.11 -0.41 3.85
C ALA A 50 40.97 -1.16 4.88
N ALA A 51 40.90 -2.48 4.79
CA ALA A 51 41.82 -3.49 5.30
C ALA A 51 41.55 -4.02 6.71
N GLU A 52 40.86 -5.16 6.77
CA GLU A 52 41.49 -6.46 7.04
C GLU A 52 40.40 -7.54 7.09
N ALA A 53 40.21 -8.27 5.99
CA ALA A 53 39.57 -9.58 6.01
C ALA A 53 40.35 -10.48 5.07
N ASP A 54 41.00 -11.44 5.71
CA ASP A 54 41.90 -12.45 5.19
C ASP A 54 41.28 -13.21 4.01
N SER A 55 42.07 -13.33 2.96
CA SER A 55 41.79 -14.03 1.72
C SER A 55 41.98 -15.53 1.92
N ALA A 56 40.88 -16.23 2.21
CA ALA A 56 40.75 -17.63 1.84
C ALA A 56 39.86 -17.70 0.60
N GLU A 57 40.49 -17.69 -0.57
CA GLU A 57 39.88 -18.15 -1.82
C GLU A 57 39.57 -19.64 -1.66
N GLU A 58 38.34 -19.97 -1.26
CA GLU A 58 37.75 -21.28 -1.58
C GLU A 58 37.32 -21.25 -3.04
N GLU A 59 37.88 -22.16 -3.84
CA GLU A 59 37.53 -22.34 -5.25
C GLU A 59 36.03 -22.65 -5.42
N PRO A 60 35.34 -22.10 -6.44
CA PRO A 60 33.94 -22.36 -6.67
C PRO A 60 33.79 -23.69 -7.42
N THR A 61 33.76 -24.80 -6.69
CA THR A 61 33.51 -26.14 -7.24
C THR A 61 32.24 -26.76 -6.65
N GLU A 62 31.09 -26.12 -6.88
CA GLU A 62 29.84 -26.85 -6.90
C GLU A 62 28.84 -26.13 -7.82
N GLU A 63 28.66 -26.69 -9.01
CA GLU A 63 27.44 -26.51 -9.78
C GLU A 63 26.31 -27.05 -8.90
N ALA A 64 25.72 -26.17 -8.08
CA ALA A 64 24.78 -26.54 -7.04
C ALA A 64 23.69 -27.46 -7.60
N ALA A 65 23.69 -28.71 -7.16
CA ALA A 65 22.81 -29.77 -7.66
C ALA A 65 21.34 -29.35 -7.65
N ALA A 66 20.58 -29.88 -8.61
CA ALA A 66 19.13 -29.74 -8.65
C ALA A 66 18.52 -30.20 -7.32
N ILE A 67 17.46 -29.52 -6.87
CA ILE A 67 16.76 -29.89 -5.65
C ILE A 67 15.97 -31.16 -5.94
N GLU A 68 16.36 -32.27 -5.31
CA GLU A 68 15.63 -33.53 -5.41
C GLU A 68 14.32 -33.44 -4.62
N VAL A 69 13.20 -33.60 -5.31
CA VAL A 69 11.87 -33.59 -4.69
C VAL A 69 11.60 -34.96 -4.05
N PRO A 70 11.39 -35.04 -2.72
CA PRO A 70 11.16 -36.30 -2.03
C PRO A 70 9.85 -36.95 -2.48
N ASP A 71 9.69 -38.25 -2.27
CA ASP A 71 8.37 -38.88 -2.31
C ASP A 71 7.57 -38.50 -1.07
N GLY A 72 6.24 -38.46 -1.20
CA GLY A 72 5.35 -38.10 -0.12
C GLY A 72 3.94 -37.82 -0.64
N ASP A 73 3.02 -37.65 0.29
CA ASP A 73 1.67 -37.17 -0.02
C ASP A 73 1.66 -35.67 -0.35
N ALA A 74 0.49 -35.14 -0.72
CA ALA A 74 0.38 -33.74 -1.11
C ALA A 74 0.78 -32.76 0.00
N ASP A 75 0.49 -33.07 1.26
CA ASP A 75 0.75 -32.16 2.39
C ASP A 75 2.25 -32.18 2.75
N GLU A 76 2.89 -33.34 2.72
CA GLU A 76 4.34 -33.49 2.86
C GLU A 76 5.09 -32.72 1.77
N LEU A 77 4.63 -32.82 0.51
CA LEU A 77 5.21 -32.09 -0.61
C LEU A 77 4.98 -30.57 -0.51
N PHE A 78 3.83 -30.11 -0.02
CA PHE A 78 3.62 -28.69 0.25
C PHE A 78 4.54 -28.17 1.36
N ALA A 79 4.76 -28.94 2.42
CA ALA A 79 5.68 -28.60 3.49
C ALA A 79 7.12 -28.49 2.95
N PHE A 80 7.53 -29.45 2.12
CA PHE A 80 8.83 -29.43 1.45
C PHE A 80 9.02 -28.19 0.56
N ALA A 81 8.02 -27.82 -0.25
CA ALA A 81 8.08 -26.63 -1.09
C ALA A 81 8.24 -25.34 -0.25
N ALA A 82 7.53 -25.25 0.88
CA ALA A 82 7.63 -24.12 1.79
C ALA A 82 9.02 -24.04 2.46
N GLU A 83 9.54 -25.16 2.96
CA GLU A 83 10.87 -25.25 3.56
C GLU A 83 11.98 -24.91 2.56
N THR A 84 11.85 -25.41 1.32
CA THR A 84 12.78 -25.09 0.22
C THR A 84 12.89 -23.59 0.01
N MET A 85 11.77 -22.88 0.01
CA MET A 85 11.77 -21.42 -0.13
C MET A 85 12.28 -20.71 1.13
N GLN A 86 11.99 -21.23 2.31
CA GLN A 86 12.50 -20.68 3.57
C GLN A 86 14.04 -20.77 3.64
N ASN A 87 14.61 -21.88 3.18
CA ASN A 87 16.03 -22.19 3.26
C ASN A 87 16.81 -21.86 1.97
N ARG A 88 16.21 -21.09 1.05
CA ARG A 88 16.74 -20.82 -0.30
C ARG A 88 18.06 -20.05 -0.38
N GLY A 89 18.58 -19.52 0.73
CA GLY A 89 19.73 -18.62 0.73
C GLY A 89 19.42 -17.21 0.21
N GLY A 90 20.33 -16.26 0.44
CA GLY A 90 20.09 -14.83 0.17
C GLY A 90 20.40 -14.35 -1.25
N ASN A 91 21.15 -15.13 -2.05
CA ASN A 91 21.56 -14.70 -3.39
C ASN A 91 20.57 -15.16 -4.48
N MET A 92 20.48 -14.39 -5.57
CA MET A 92 19.52 -14.61 -6.65
C MET A 92 19.64 -16.01 -7.31
N LYS A 93 20.85 -16.56 -7.42
CA LYS A 93 21.07 -17.92 -7.97
C LYS A 93 20.40 -18.97 -7.10
N SER A 94 20.55 -18.86 -5.78
CA SER A 94 19.97 -19.79 -4.82
C SER A 94 18.44 -19.64 -4.72
N VAL A 95 17.93 -18.40 -4.83
CA VAL A 95 16.49 -18.12 -4.94
C VAL A 95 15.89 -18.75 -6.20
N ARG A 96 16.52 -18.59 -7.37
CA ARG A 96 16.07 -19.20 -8.63
C ARG A 96 16.08 -20.74 -8.56
N ARG A 97 17.11 -21.33 -7.96
CA ARG A 97 17.19 -22.77 -7.73
C ARG A 97 16.04 -23.26 -6.84
N ALA A 98 15.75 -22.58 -5.73
CA ALA A 98 14.64 -22.92 -4.86
C ALA A 98 13.29 -22.80 -5.56
N ALA A 99 13.08 -21.71 -6.31
CA ALA A 99 11.89 -21.55 -7.14
C ALA A 99 11.74 -22.69 -8.15
N ARG A 100 12.83 -23.18 -8.77
CA ARG A 100 12.77 -24.35 -9.66
C ARG A 100 12.34 -25.61 -8.89
N GLY A 101 12.91 -25.86 -7.72
CA GLY A 101 12.47 -26.96 -6.85
C GLY A 101 10.98 -26.89 -6.48
N VAL A 102 10.43 -25.68 -6.30
CA VAL A 102 8.99 -25.47 -6.09
C VAL A 102 8.17 -25.82 -7.34
N VAL A 103 8.63 -25.44 -8.54
CA VAL A 103 7.99 -25.84 -9.81
C VAL A 103 7.89 -27.36 -9.90
N ASP A 104 9.01 -28.05 -9.68
CA ASP A 104 9.08 -29.50 -9.78
C ASP A 104 8.22 -30.19 -8.70
N THR A 105 8.22 -29.65 -7.47
CA THR A 105 7.38 -30.15 -6.38
C THR A 105 5.89 -30.00 -6.68
N ALA A 106 5.47 -28.83 -7.15
CA ALA A 106 4.09 -28.57 -7.49
C ALA A 106 3.61 -29.41 -8.69
N ALA A 107 4.48 -29.63 -9.68
CA ALA A 107 4.22 -30.56 -10.78
C ALA A 107 4.01 -31.99 -10.26
N LYS A 108 4.85 -32.47 -9.34
CA LYS A 108 4.71 -33.79 -8.71
C LYS A 108 3.40 -33.94 -7.95
N ILE A 109 3.00 -32.94 -7.17
CA ILE A 109 1.70 -32.95 -6.47
C ILE A 109 0.55 -33.13 -7.47
N ARG A 110 0.57 -32.44 -8.62
CA ARG A 110 -0.50 -32.50 -9.62
C ARG A 110 -0.67 -33.89 -10.26
N THR A 111 0.36 -34.74 -10.22
CA THR A 111 0.34 -36.11 -10.75
C THR A 111 -0.03 -37.17 -9.72
N LEU A 112 -0.17 -36.82 -8.44
CA LEU A 112 -0.64 -37.75 -7.42
C LEU A 112 -2.12 -38.12 -7.65
N ASP A 113 -2.47 -39.37 -7.35
CA ASP A 113 -3.83 -39.89 -7.53
C ASP A 113 -4.81 -39.36 -6.45
N ASP A 114 -4.35 -39.20 -5.21
CA ASP A 114 -5.16 -38.79 -4.06
C ASP A 114 -4.93 -37.31 -3.71
N VAL A 115 -5.43 -36.42 -4.56
CA VAL A 115 -5.31 -34.96 -4.38
C VAL A 115 -6.67 -34.32 -4.42
N THR A 116 -7.04 -33.68 -3.31
CA THR A 116 -8.28 -32.91 -3.23
C THR A 116 -8.25 -31.71 -4.17
N VAL A 117 -9.41 -31.21 -4.56
CA VAL A 117 -9.52 -30.00 -5.39
C VAL A 117 -8.77 -28.79 -4.79
N PRO A 118 -8.90 -28.46 -3.48
CA PRO A 118 -8.13 -27.38 -2.87
C PRO A 118 -6.61 -27.57 -2.96
N GLN A 119 -6.12 -28.80 -2.75
CA GLN A 119 -4.70 -29.11 -2.90
C GLN A 119 -4.27 -28.96 -4.37
N ARG A 120 -5.08 -29.41 -5.33
CA ARG A 120 -4.78 -29.23 -6.76
C ARG A 120 -4.71 -27.77 -7.15
N LEU A 121 -5.64 -26.94 -6.66
CA LEU A 121 -5.62 -25.48 -6.85
C LEU A 121 -4.33 -24.88 -6.28
N LYS A 122 -4.00 -25.21 -5.04
CA LYS A 122 -2.78 -24.73 -4.37
C LYS A 122 -1.51 -25.09 -5.15
N ALA A 123 -1.41 -26.33 -5.64
CA ALA A 123 -0.27 -26.77 -6.44
C ALA A 123 -0.17 -26.01 -7.76
N VAL A 124 -1.29 -25.84 -8.48
CA VAL A 124 -1.33 -25.06 -9.72
C VAL A 124 -0.88 -23.61 -9.48
N SER A 125 -1.41 -22.95 -8.44
CA SER A 125 -1.02 -21.58 -8.09
C SER A 125 0.46 -21.45 -7.72
N LEU A 126 1.00 -22.41 -6.96
CA LEU A 126 2.43 -22.46 -6.62
C LEU A 126 3.31 -22.59 -7.86
N GLN A 127 2.97 -23.52 -8.76
CA GLN A 127 3.73 -23.73 -9.99
C GLN A 127 3.69 -22.50 -10.90
N LEU A 128 2.50 -21.89 -11.04
CA LEU A 128 2.28 -20.70 -11.84
C LEU A 128 3.14 -19.52 -11.36
N ASN A 129 3.09 -19.21 -10.06
CA ASN A 129 3.87 -18.12 -9.46
C ASN A 129 5.38 -18.34 -9.60
N ALA A 130 5.84 -19.57 -9.37
CA ALA A 130 7.26 -19.91 -9.47
C ALA A 130 7.76 -19.83 -10.92
N LEU A 131 6.98 -20.33 -11.88
CA LEU A 131 7.32 -20.23 -13.31
C LEU A 131 7.33 -18.78 -13.81
N GLN A 132 6.35 -17.96 -13.42
CA GLN A 132 6.35 -16.53 -13.75
C GLN A 132 7.60 -15.79 -13.24
N PHE A 133 8.05 -16.12 -12.03
CA PHE A 133 9.28 -15.56 -11.47
C PHE A 133 10.53 -15.99 -12.27
N LEU A 134 10.55 -17.22 -12.75
CA LEU A 134 11.69 -17.80 -13.45
C LEU A 134 11.74 -17.43 -14.94
N SER A 135 10.59 -17.29 -15.61
CA SER A 135 10.46 -17.28 -17.07
C SER A 135 11.09 -16.08 -17.77
N GLY A 136 11.44 -15.00 -17.06
CA GLY A 136 11.77 -13.68 -17.63
C GLY A 136 12.64 -13.65 -18.91
N GLN A 137 13.71 -14.45 -19.02
CA GLN A 137 14.51 -14.57 -20.25
C GLN A 137 14.83 -16.03 -20.64
N ASP A 138 14.23 -17.00 -19.96
CA ASP A 138 14.46 -18.42 -20.20
C ASP A 138 13.34 -18.98 -21.08
N LYS A 139 13.70 -19.37 -22.31
CA LYS A 139 12.74 -19.84 -23.32
C LYS A 139 12.07 -21.16 -22.92
N GLU A 140 12.78 -22.03 -22.23
CA GLU A 140 12.26 -23.33 -21.80
C GLU A 140 11.26 -23.14 -20.67
N LEU A 141 11.60 -22.31 -19.67
CA LEU A 141 10.70 -21.98 -18.57
C LEU A 141 9.48 -21.16 -19.04
N THR A 142 9.66 -20.35 -20.09
CA THR A 142 8.54 -19.66 -20.75
C THR A 142 7.59 -20.67 -21.40
N ALA A 143 8.12 -21.65 -22.15
CA ALA A 143 7.31 -22.68 -22.77
C ALA A 143 6.57 -23.54 -21.72
N GLU A 144 7.23 -23.86 -20.59
CA GLU A 144 6.59 -24.58 -19.49
C GLU A 144 5.46 -23.76 -18.83
N LEU A 145 5.67 -22.45 -18.64
CA LEU A 145 4.63 -21.53 -18.14
C LEU A 145 3.43 -21.48 -19.09
N ASP A 146 3.66 -21.38 -20.40
CA ASP A 146 2.60 -21.33 -21.39
C ASP A 146 1.82 -22.65 -21.47
N ALA A 147 2.51 -23.79 -21.40
CA ALA A 147 1.87 -25.10 -21.33
C ALA A 147 1.02 -25.27 -20.05
N LEU A 148 1.51 -24.75 -18.91
CA LEU A 148 0.74 -24.72 -17.68
C LEU A 148 -0.53 -23.87 -17.84
N ARG A 149 -0.42 -22.65 -18.39
CA ARG A 149 -1.58 -21.77 -18.63
C ARG A 149 -2.63 -22.41 -19.52
N GLU A 150 -2.21 -23.09 -20.60
CA GLU A 150 -3.11 -23.83 -21.47
C GLU A 150 -3.81 -24.98 -20.73
N SER A 151 -3.07 -25.72 -19.91
CA SER A 151 -3.63 -26.78 -19.05
C SER A 151 -4.66 -26.24 -18.04
N ILE A 152 -4.41 -25.08 -17.45
CA ILE A 152 -5.32 -24.41 -16.51
C ILE A 152 -6.61 -23.98 -17.23
N ALA A 153 -6.47 -23.29 -18.37
CA ALA A 153 -7.60 -22.79 -19.15
C ALA A 153 -8.54 -23.91 -19.63
N ASN A 154 -7.98 -25.09 -19.95
CA ASN A 154 -8.70 -26.26 -20.43
C ASN A 154 -9.11 -27.25 -19.32
N SER A 155 -8.89 -26.92 -18.05
CA SER A 155 -9.23 -27.83 -16.94
C SER A 155 -10.73 -28.12 -16.88
N GLU A 156 -11.13 -29.35 -16.57
CA GLU A 156 -12.55 -29.67 -16.33
C GLU A 156 -13.07 -29.04 -15.03
N HIS A 157 -12.17 -28.71 -14.09
CA HIS A 157 -12.55 -28.13 -12.80
C HIS A 157 -12.75 -26.61 -12.90
N PRO A 158 -13.95 -26.07 -12.59
CA PRO A 158 -14.25 -24.64 -12.73
C PRO A 158 -13.29 -23.73 -11.98
N ALA A 159 -12.96 -24.07 -10.72
CA ALA A 159 -12.04 -23.26 -9.92
C ALA A 159 -10.61 -23.19 -10.51
N ILE A 160 -10.16 -24.23 -11.24
CA ILE A 160 -8.84 -24.21 -11.88
C ILE A 160 -8.92 -23.32 -13.12
N ARG A 161 -9.95 -23.46 -13.97
CA ARG A 161 -10.15 -22.54 -15.11
C ARG A 161 -10.21 -21.08 -14.68
N ASN A 162 -10.84 -20.79 -13.55
CA ASN A 162 -10.94 -19.44 -13.00
C ASN A 162 -9.56 -18.83 -12.72
N LEU A 163 -8.51 -19.60 -12.44
CA LEU A 163 -7.15 -19.06 -12.28
C LEU A 163 -6.64 -18.42 -13.59
N ALA A 164 -6.85 -19.07 -14.74
CA ALA A 164 -6.45 -18.51 -16.04
C ALA A 164 -7.27 -17.26 -16.39
N VAL A 165 -8.57 -17.25 -16.04
CA VAL A 165 -9.42 -16.07 -16.21
C VAL A 165 -8.92 -14.92 -15.33
N MET A 166 -8.58 -15.19 -14.07
CA MET A 166 -8.06 -14.19 -13.14
C MET A 166 -6.70 -13.63 -13.58
N GLU A 167 -5.79 -14.44 -14.11
CA GLU A 167 -4.52 -13.95 -14.68
C GLU A 167 -4.77 -12.97 -15.84
N LYS A 168 -5.64 -13.37 -16.77
CA LYS A 168 -5.99 -12.53 -17.92
C LYS A 168 -6.60 -11.22 -17.46
N LEU A 169 -7.58 -11.27 -16.57
CA LEU A 169 -8.21 -10.08 -16.01
C LEU A 169 -7.20 -9.20 -15.28
N GLN A 170 -6.28 -9.78 -14.50
CA GLN A 170 -5.25 -9.02 -13.82
C GLN A 170 -4.34 -8.28 -14.81
N SER A 171 -4.00 -8.88 -15.95
CA SER A 171 -3.28 -8.16 -17.00
C SER A 171 -4.11 -7.01 -17.58
N GLN A 172 -5.35 -7.28 -17.97
CA GLN A 172 -6.22 -6.25 -18.56
C GLN A 172 -6.49 -5.09 -17.59
N VAL A 173 -6.67 -5.38 -16.29
CA VAL A 173 -6.81 -4.35 -15.25
C VAL A 173 -5.55 -3.51 -15.09
N ARG A 174 -4.34 -4.07 -15.28
CA ARG A 174 -3.11 -3.26 -15.30
C ARG A 174 -3.06 -2.31 -16.49
N ASP A 175 -3.53 -2.78 -17.65
CA ASP A 175 -3.43 -2.07 -18.93
C ASP A 175 -4.67 -1.20 -19.23
N VAL A 176 -5.65 -1.15 -18.32
CA VAL A 176 -6.98 -0.54 -18.53
C VAL A 176 -6.94 0.91 -18.99
N ALA A 177 -5.96 1.70 -18.53
CA ALA A 177 -5.81 3.10 -18.91
C ALA A 177 -5.49 3.30 -20.41
N SER A 178 -5.03 2.24 -21.10
CA SER A 178 -4.74 2.24 -22.54
C SER A 178 -5.86 1.61 -23.39
N MET A 179 -6.93 1.13 -22.75
CA MET A 179 -8.04 0.45 -23.42
C MET A 179 -9.14 1.45 -23.79
N GLU A 180 -9.90 1.14 -24.84
CA GLU A 180 -11.07 1.94 -25.23
C GLU A 180 -12.20 1.77 -24.20
N GLU A 181 -13.08 2.77 -24.08
CA GLU A 181 -14.17 2.80 -23.08
C GLU A 181 -15.07 1.55 -23.14
N GLU A 182 -15.39 1.06 -24.35
CA GLU A 182 -16.17 -0.18 -24.53
C GLU A 182 -15.44 -1.41 -23.95
N GLU A 183 -14.12 -1.49 -24.10
CA GLU A 183 -13.32 -2.58 -23.56
C GLU A 183 -13.20 -2.48 -22.03
N GLN A 184 -13.10 -1.26 -21.50
CA GLN A 184 -13.11 -0.99 -20.07
C GLN A 184 -14.45 -1.43 -19.44
N GLN A 185 -15.57 -1.08 -20.07
CA GLN A 185 -16.90 -1.53 -19.65
C GLN A 185 -17.01 -3.06 -19.73
N GLY A 186 -16.47 -3.68 -20.77
CA GLY A 186 -16.41 -5.15 -20.89
C GLY A 186 -15.65 -5.82 -19.74
N LEU A 187 -14.62 -5.17 -19.16
CA LEU A 187 -13.95 -5.67 -17.96
C LEU A 187 -14.84 -5.58 -16.70
N VAL A 188 -15.52 -4.45 -16.53
CA VAL A 188 -16.49 -4.26 -15.43
C VAL A 188 -17.57 -5.33 -15.48
N ASP A 189 -18.17 -5.53 -16.66
CA ASP A 189 -19.21 -6.54 -16.89
C ASP A 189 -18.69 -7.94 -16.63
N ARG A 190 -17.45 -8.24 -17.04
CA ARG A 190 -16.85 -9.56 -16.79
C ARG A 190 -16.65 -9.82 -15.30
N ILE A 191 -16.23 -8.83 -14.52
CA ILE A 191 -16.07 -8.98 -13.07
C ILE A 191 -17.43 -9.20 -12.40
N HIS A 192 -18.48 -8.46 -12.80
CA HIS A 192 -19.83 -8.71 -12.30
C HIS A 192 -20.33 -10.11 -12.65
N ALA A 193 -20.16 -10.55 -13.90
CA ALA A 193 -20.54 -11.89 -14.32
C ALA A 193 -19.83 -12.97 -13.50
N MET A 194 -18.53 -12.80 -13.22
CA MET A 194 -17.79 -13.73 -12.36
C MET A 194 -18.34 -13.76 -10.92
N ALA A 195 -18.73 -12.60 -10.37
CA ALA A 195 -19.37 -12.55 -9.07
C ALA A 195 -20.72 -13.31 -9.08
N ASP A 196 -21.53 -13.13 -10.13
CA ASP A 196 -22.81 -13.81 -10.33
C ASP A 196 -22.65 -15.33 -10.55
N GLU A 197 -21.57 -15.76 -11.19
CA GLU A 197 -21.20 -17.16 -11.42
C GLU A 197 -20.64 -17.84 -10.15
N GLY A 198 -20.69 -17.20 -8.98
CA GLY A 198 -20.25 -17.74 -7.69
C GLY A 198 -18.74 -17.65 -7.46
N SER A 199 -18.03 -16.81 -8.22
CA SER A 199 -16.58 -16.58 -8.04
C SER A 199 -16.28 -15.37 -7.15
N LEU A 200 -17.29 -14.78 -6.50
CA LEU A 200 -17.10 -13.68 -5.56
C LEU A 200 -16.29 -14.15 -4.35
N ASN A 201 -15.12 -13.55 -4.17
CA ASN A 201 -14.21 -13.76 -3.05
C ASN A 201 -13.30 -12.53 -2.88
N SER A 202 -12.48 -12.53 -1.83
CA SER A 202 -11.57 -11.42 -1.51
C SER A 202 -10.58 -11.09 -2.64
N GLN A 203 -10.17 -12.08 -3.44
CA GLN A 203 -9.26 -11.88 -4.56
C GLN A 203 -9.95 -11.16 -5.73
N LEU A 204 -11.17 -11.57 -6.09
CA LEU A 204 -11.96 -10.89 -7.12
C LEU A 204 -12.28 -9.46 -6.69
N TYR A 205 -12.65 -9.25 -5.42
CA TYR A 205 -12.88 -7.90 -4.88
C TYR A 205 -11.61 -7.03 -4.91
N SER A 206 -10.45 -7.59 -4.55
CA SER A 206 -9.16 -6.87 -4.62
C SER A 206 -8.86 -6.42 -6.05
N LEU A 207 -9.11 -7.29 -7.03
CA LEU A 207 -8.93 -6.97 -8.44
C LEU A 207 -9.92 -5.89 -8.91
N ALA A 208 -11.19 -6.00 -8.50
CA ALA A 208 -12.20 -4.99 -8.80
C ALA A 208 -11.87 -3.63 -8.19
N SER A 209 -11.36 -3.60 -6.97
CA SER A 209 -10.92 -2.37 -6.30
C SER A 209 -9.73 -1.72 -7.01
N GLN A 210 -8.81 -2.54 -7.52
CA GLN A 210 -7.70 -2.08 -8.36
C GLN A 210 -8.17 -1.54 -9.72
N LEU A 211 -9.20 -2.15 -10.32
CA LEU A 211 -9.82 -1.63 -11.54
C LEU A 211 -10.52 -0.30 -11.27
N ALA A 212 -11.36 -0.23 -10.24
CA ALA A 212 -12.08 0.97 -9.84
C ALA A 212 -11.13 2.14 -9.52
N GLY A 213 -10.00 1.88 -8.84
CA GLY A 213 -9.00 2.91 -8.57
C GLY A 213 -8.32 3.47 -9.83
N ARG A 214 -8.24 2.69 -10.91
CA ARG A 214 -7.69 3.14 -12.20
C ARG A 214 -8.75 3.82 -13.07
N LEU A 215 -10.00 3.37 -13.00
CA LEU A 215 -11.15 3.98 -13.68
C LEU A 215 -11.66 5.23 -12.95
N GLY A 216 -11.23 5.49 -11.71
CA GLY A 216 -11.64 6.65 -10.93
C GLY A 216 -11.13 8.00 -11.44
N SER A 217 -10.64 8.07 -12.69
CA SER A 217 -10.49 9.33 -13.43
C SER A 217 -11.86 9.90 -13.79
N ASP A 218 -11.92 11.22 -14.01
CA ASP A 218 -13.17 11.97 -14.13
C ASP A 218 -14.17 11.35 -15.13
N ASP A 219 -13.70 10.92 -16.31
CA ASP A 219 -14.59 10.42 -17.37
C ASP A 219 -15.16 9.01 -17.10
N GLN A 220 -14.51 8.17 -16.27
CA GLN A 220 -14.92 6.77 -16.03
C GLN A 220 -15.36 6.50 -14.59
N THR A 221 -15.53 7.56 -13.80
CA THR A 221 -15.94 7.46 -12.40
C THR A 221 -17.25 6.68 -12.23
N GLU A 222 -18.22 6.84 -13.14
CA GLU A 222 -19.49 6.10 -13.10
C GLU A 222 -19.27 4.58 -13.21
N MET A 223 -18.34 4.12 -14.05
CA MET A 223 -18.01 2.69 -14.17
C MET A 223 -17.41 2.15 -12.88
N ALA A 224 -16.46 2.88 -12.29
CA ALA A 224 -15.83 2.51 -11.04
C ALA A 224 -16.85 2.43 -9.88
N VAL A 225 -17.74 3.41 -9.80
CA VAL A 225 -18.81 3.48 -8.79
C VAL A 225 -19.81 2.33 -8.97
N SER A 226 -20.24 2.06 -10.21
CA SER A 226 -21.14 0.95 -10.54
C SER A 226 -20.53 -0.40 -10.15
N LEU A 227 -19.27 -0.62 -10.54
CA LEU A 227 -18.51 -1.83 -10.21
C LEU A 227 -18.50 -2.10 -8.69
N LEU A 228 -18.10 -1.11 -7.91
CA LEU A 228 -17.97 -1.24 -6.46
C LEU A 228 -19.33 -1.42 -5.77
N ASN A 229 -20.35 -0.68 -6.19
CA ASN A 229 -21.69 -0.81 -5.61
C ASN A 229 -22.34 -2.17 -5.92
N GLY A 230 -22.22 -2.66 -7.16
CA GLY A 230 -22.77 -3.96 -7.50
C GLY A 230 -22.06 -5.10 -6.78
N LEU A 231 -20.75 -5.01 -6.55
CA LEU A 231 -20.04 -5.99 -5.71
C LEU A 231 -20.42 -5.87 -4.24
N ALA A 232 -20.58 -4.65 -3.72
CA ALA A 232 -20.99 -4.42 -2.33
C ALA A 232 -22.33 -5.10 -2.01
N GLU A 233 -23.33 -4.95 -2.88
CA GLU A 233 -24.64 -5.58 -2.74
C GLU A 233 -24.52 -7.12 -2.63
N ARG A 234 -23.74 -7.74 -3.51
CA ARG A 234 -23.53 -9.20 -3.47
C ARG A 234 -22.74 -9.66 -2.25
N MET A 235 -21.80 -8.83 -1.78
CA MET A 235 -21.03 -9.11 -0.57
C MET A 235 -21.88 -8.95 0.71
N GLU A 236 -22.82 -8.00 0.75
CA GLU A 236 -23.81 -7.83 1.82
C GLU A 236 -24.71 -9.08 1.94
N GLU A 237 -25.06 -9.70 0.82
CA GLU A 237 -25.90 -10.90 0.75
C GLU A 237 -25.11 -12.23 0.91
N SER A 238 -23.79 -12.17 0.98
CA SER A 238 -22.94 -13.36 1.06
C SER A 238 -23.00 -14.01 2.45
N ASP A 239 -22.89 -15.34 2.52
CA ASP A 239 -22.68 -16.08 3.78
C ASP A 239 -21.25 -15.94 4.34
N ASP A 240 -20.33 -15.34 3.58
CA ASP A 240 -18.94 -15.13 3.98
C ASP A 240 -18.80 -13.83 4.79
N GLU A 241 -18.59 -13.96 6.11
CA GLU A 241 -18.40 -12.84 7.03
C GLU A 241 -17.26 -11.91 6.60
N GLN A 242 -16.21 -12.44 5.97
CA GLN A 242 -15.10 -11.64 5.47
C GLN A 242 -15.59 -10.76 4.30
N LEU A 243 -16.39 -11.30 3.37
CA LEU A 243 -16.96 -10.53 2.28
C LEU A 243 -17.93 -9.46 2.78
N GLN A 244 -18.81 -9.79 3.73
CA GLN A 244 -19.71 -8.82 4.34
C GLN A 244 -18.94 -7.63 4.92
N SER A 245 -17.80 -7.88 5.59
CA SER A 245 -16.94 -6.83 6.13
C SER A 245 -16.29 -5.92 5.07
N LEU A 246 -16.14 -6.42 3.83
CA LEU A 246 -15.57 -5.67 2.70
C LEU A 246 -16.62 -4.84 1.97
N ALA A 247 -17.90 -5.17 2.09
CA ALA A 247 -18.97 -4.46 1.41
C ALA A 247 -19.03 -2.97 1.78
N GLU A 248 -18.91 -2.65 3.07
CA GLU A 248 -18.90 -1.25 3.49
C GLU A 248 -17.70 -0.48 2.92
N ARG A 249 -16.52 -1.12 2.83
CA ARG A 249 -15.34 -0.49 2.21
C ARG A 249 -15.56 -0.24 0.73
N ALA A 250 -16.21 -1.17 0.02
CA ALA A 250 -16.60 -0.99 -1.38
C ALA A 250 -17.57 0.19 -1.55
N ARG A 251 -18.63 0.26 -0.72
CA ARG A 251 -19.57 1.40 -0.66
C ARG A 251 -18.85 2.71 -0.37
N GLY A 252 -17.94 2.72 0.60
CA GLY A 252 -17.18 3.90 0.98
C GLY A 252 -16.29 4.40 -0.13
N THR A 253 -15.65 3.47 -0.87
CA THR A 253 -14.80 3.82 -2.02
C THR A 253 -15.65 4.40 -3.15
N ALA A 254 -16.80 3.77 -3.46
CA ALA A 254 -17.75 4.29 -4.44
C ALA A 254 -18.26 5.68 -4.05
N ARG A 255 -18.59 5.89 -2.76
CA ARG A 255 -18.99 7.20 -2.22
C ARG A 255 -17.90 8.24 -2.42
N ARG A 256 -16.65 7.92 -2.10
CA ARG A 256 -15.51 8.84 -2.24
C ARG A 256 -15.24 9.20 -3.69
N LEU A 257 -15.29 8.24 -4.62
CA LEU A 257 -15.13 8.51 -6.06
C LEU A 257 -16.23 9.46 -6.56
N ASN A 258 -17.46 9.31 -6.07
CA ASN A 258 -18.57 10.18 -6.41
C ASN A 258 -18.52 11.56 -5.72
N LEU A 259 -17.49 11.89 -4.94
CA LEU A 259 -17.40 13.19 -4.29
C LEU A 259 -17.02 14.31 -5.25
N MET A 260 -16.29 14.05 -6.34
CA MET A 260 -15.86 15.10 -7.27
C MET A 260 -17.05 15.96 -7.74
N GLY A 261 -16.98 17.27 -7.50
CA GLY A 261 -18.05 18.24 -7.77
C GLY A 261 -19.23 18.25 -6.80
N ASN A 262 -19.27 17.30 -5.86
CA ASN A 262 -20.31 17.09 -4.86
C ASN A 262 -19.81 17.44 -3.45
N SER A 263 -20.73 17.59 -2.50
CA SER A 263 -20.39 17.90 -1.12
C SER A 263 -20.01 16.67 -0.31
N MET A 264 -19.08 16.86 0.62
CA MET A 264 -18.73 15.86 1.63
C MET A 264 -19.15 16.29 3.03
N THR A 265 -19.08 15.38 4.00
CA THR A 265 -19.44 15.63 5.39
C THR A 265 -18.46 14.90 6.29
N LEU A 266 -17.93 15.60 7.29
CA LEU A 266 -17.10 15.00 8.32
C LEU A 266 -17.88 14.94 9.62
N THR A 267 -17.70 13.85 10.36
CA THR A 267 -18.22 13.69 11.71
C THR A 267 -17.19 12.95 12.56
N GLY A 268 -17.27 13.15 13.88
CA GLY A 268 -16.44 12.44 14.84
C GLY A 268 -16.08 13.33 16.02
N THR A 269 -15.06 12.88 16.75
CA THR A 269 -14.56 13.56 17.94
C THR A 269 -13.15 14.06 17.64
N THR A 270 -12.81 15.26 18.11
CA THR A 270 -11.47 15.83 17.98
C THR A 270 -10.51 15.19 18.99
N GLY A 271 -9.21 15.40 18.81
CA GLY A 271 -8.18 14.99 19.79
C GLY A 271 -8.37 15.57 21.20
N SER A 272 -9.10 16.69 21.36
CA SER A 272 -9.46 17.27 22.66
C SER A 272 -10.67 16.59 23.32
N GLY A 273 -11.35 15.66 22.62
CA GLY A 273 -12.57 15.01 23.09
C GLY A 273 -13.85 15.79 22.80
N GLU A 274 -13.80 16.81 21.95
CA GLU A 274 -14.95 17.63 21.56
C GLU A 274 -15.64 17.07 20.32
N GLU A 275 -16.96 17.24 20.20
CA GLU A 275 -17.67 16.89 18.96
C GLU A 275 -17.23 17.81 17.82
N PHE A 276 -16.89 17.23 16.68
CA PHE A 276 -16.48 17.97 15.49
C PHE A 276 -17.70 18.54 14.76
N ASP A 277 -17.73 19.86 14.53
CA ASP A 277 -18.73 20.52 13.71
C ASP A 277 -18.16 20.89 12.33
N TRP A 278 -18.59 20.16 11.30
CA TRP A 278 -18.18 20.44 9.92
C TRP A 278 -18.65 21.81 9.41
N SER A 279 -19.70 22.37 9.99
CA SER A 279 -20.27 23.64 9.54
C SER A 279 -19.40 24.85 9.87
N ASP A 280 -18.47 24.72 10.82
CA ASP A 280 -17.48 25.76 11.18
C ASP A 280 -16.51 26.09 10.04
N TYR A 281 -16.36 25.18 9.08
CA TYR A 281 -15.44 25.32 7.94
C TYR A 281 -16.11 25.89 6.68
N ARG A 282 -17.39 26.27 6.74
CA ARG A 282 -18.10 26.83 5.58
C ARG A 282 -17.46 28.14 5.12
N GLY A 283 -17.25 28.27 3.82
CA GLY A 283 -16.64 29.46 3.21
C GLY A 283 -15.10 29.43 3.18
N GLN A 284 -14.47 28.41 3.74
CA GLN A 284 -13.03 28.17 3.64
C GLN A 284 -12.75 27.11 2.59
N VAL A 285 -11.54 27.13 2.02
CA VAL A 285 -11.00 25.97 1.31
C VAL A 285 -10.45 24.99 2.35
N VAL A 286 -10.85 23.72 2.30
CA VAL A 286 -10.50 22.75 3.33
C VAL A 286 -9.78 21.55 2.75
N LEU A 287 -8.58 21.28 3.24
CA LEU A 287 -7.87 20.03 3.00
C LEU A 287 -8.22 19.01 4.08
N VAL A 288 -8.91 17.94 3.70
CA VAL A 288 -9.16 16.79 4.56
C VAL A 288 -8.06 15.76 4.35
N ASP A 289 -7.21 15.56 5.35
CA ASP A 289 -6.02 14.69 5.25
C ASP A 289 -6.16 13.44 6.12
N PHE A 290 -6.21 12.26 5.49
CA PHE A 290 -6.16 10.98 6.19
C PHE A 290 -4.71 10.58 6.39
N TRP A 291 -4.26 10.56 7.65
CA TRP A 291 -2.85 10.43 7.98
C TRP A 291 -2.61 9.68 9.29
N ALA A 292 -1.35 9.35 9.58
CA ALA A 292 -0.94 8.79 10.87
C ALA A 292 0.52 9.15 11.20
N SER A 293 0.88 9.12 12.48
CA SER A 293 2.25 9.38 12.97
C SER A 293 3.28 8.39 12.43
N TRP A 294 2.87 7.17 12.08
CA TRP A 294 3.73 6.13 11.51
C TRP A 294 3.84 6.20 9.97
N CYS A 295 3.05 7.06 9.31
CA CYS A 295 3.04 7.19 7.85
C CYS A 295 4.13 8.15 7.36
N GLY A 296 5.29 7.61 6.97
CA GLY A 296 6.42 8.40 6.45
C GLY A 296 6.03 9.42 5.35
N PRO A 297 5.34 9.02 4.27
CA PRO A 297 4.91 9.95 3.22
C PRO A 297 3.91 11.02 3.69
N CYS A 298 3.07 10.74 4.69
CA CYS A 298 2.16 11.72 5.27
C CYS A 298 2.96 12.81 5.99
N ARG A 299 3.96 12.39 6.79
CA ARG A 299 4.86 13.28 7.52
C ARG A 299 5.65 14.21 6.60
N GLY A 300 6.04 13.72 5.43
CA GLY A 300 6.73 14.53 4.42
C GLY A 300 5.89 15.68 3.84
N GLU A 301 4.56 15.63 3.96
CA GLU A 301 3.64 16.67 3.46
C GLU A 301 3.38 17.78 4.48
N ILE A 302 3.64 17.53 5.76
CA ILE A 302 3.35 18.45 6.86
C ILE A 302 4.04 19.82 6.69
N PRO A 303 5.33 19.91 6.27
CA PRO A 303 5.95 21.20 5.98
C PRO A 303 5.21 21.99 4.89
N ASN A 304 4.74 21.30 3.84
CA ASN A 304 3.99 21.91 2.76
C ASN A 304 2.63 22.47 3.25
N MET A 305 1.92 21.67 4.04
CA MET A 305 0.65 22.04 4.66
C MET A 305 0.79 23.24 5.59
N LYS A 306 1.83 23.27 6.43
CA LYS A 306 2.14 24.42 7.29
C LYS A 306 2.41 25.70 6.49
N ARG A 307 3.20 25.60 5.42
CA ARG A 307 3.49 26.72 4.53
C ARG A 307 2.20 27.28 3.91
N ASN A 308 1.34 26.41 3.39
CA ASN A 308 0.06 26.83 2.80
C ASN A 308 -0.90 27.42 3.84
N LEU A 309 -0.97 26.83 5.04
CA LEU A 309 -1.77 27.37 6.15
C LEU A 309 -1.30 28.78 6.55
N ALA A 310 0.02 29.00 6.63
CA ALA A 310 0.58 30.31 6.93
C ALA A 310 0.34 31.34 5.81
N ALA A 311 0.40 30.90 4.55
CA ALA A 311 0.22 31.78 3.39
C ALA A 311 -1.22 32.24 3.20
N TYR A 312 -2.20 31.35 3.40
CA TYR A 312 -3.61 31.61 3.12
C TYR A 312 -4.43 31.98 4.36
N GLY A 313 -3.90 31.75 5.57
CA GLY A 313 -4.56 32.14 6.82
C GLY A 313 -5.99 31.59 6.92
N ASP A 314 -6.95 32.44 7.27
CA ASP A 314 -8.35 32.06 7.49
C ASP A 314 -9.09 31.59 6.22
N ASP A 315 -8.51 31.77 5.03
CA ASP A 315 -9.10 31.30 3.77
C ASP A 315 -8.85 29.80 3.49
N PHE A 316 -7.89 29.20 4.19
CA PHE A 316 -7.52 27.79 4.05
C PHE A 316 -7.45 27.09 5.40
N ALA A 317 -8.08 25.93 5.49
CA ALA A 317 -8.02 25.08 6.67
C ALA A 317 -7.63 23.65 6.35
N ILE A 318 -7.15 22.97 7.37
CA ILE A 318 -6.82 21.56 7.33
C ILE A 318 -7.65 20.85 8.40
N VAL A 319 -8.24 19.72 8.04
CA VAL A 319 -8.86 18.78 8.98
C VAL A 319 -8.21 17.42 8.81
N GLY A 320 -7.48 16.98 9.82
CA GLY A 320 -6.87 15.67 9.84
C GLY A 320 -7.89 14.60 10.24
N ILE A 321 -7.89 13.46 9.54
CA ILE A 321 -8.50 12.21 10.00
C ILE A 321 -7.36 11.31 10.45
N ASN A 322 -7.18 11.19 11.77
CA ASN A 322 -6.04 10.48 12.32
C ASN A 322 -6.30 8.95 12.37
N MET A 323 -5.33 8.21 11.83
CA MET A 323 -5.35 6.77 11.67
C MET A 323 -4.37 6.06 12.62
N ASP A 324 -3.88 6.75 13.67
CA ASP A 324 -3.14 6.08 14.73
C ASP A 324 -4.07 5.14 15.52
N ASN A 325 -3.51 4.07 16.09
CA ASN A 325 -4.29 3.12 16.89
C ASN A 325 -4.56 3.61 18.32
N THR A 326 -3.86 4.66 18.75
CA THR A 326 -3.90 5.19 20.11
C THR A 326 -3.78 6.70 20.09
N PRO A 327 -4.61 7.46 20.84
CA PRO A 327 -4.53 8.91 20.92
C PRO A 327 -3.15 9.44 21.34
N GLU A 328 -2.42 8.70 22.18
CA GLU A 328 -1.11 9.11 22.70
C GLU A 328 -0.03 9.18 21.59
N ALA A 329 -0.11 8.27 20.61
CA ALA A 329 0.82 8.26 19.48
C ALA A 329 0.64 9.50 18.61
N MET A 330 -0.62 9.87 18.35
CA MET A 330 -0.96 11.09 17.64
C MET A 330 -0.51 12.32 18.44
N GLN A 331 -0.93 12.46 19.70
CA GLN A 331 -0.65 13.65 20.50
C GLN A 331 0.85 13.93 20.60
N LYS A 332 1.64 12.88 20.85
CA LYS A 332 3.10 12.98 20.86
C LYS A 332 3.65 13.56 19.56
N TYR A 333 3.09 13.14 18.43
CA TYR A 333 3.53 13.62 17.12
C TYR A 333 3.07 15.06 16.85
N LEU A 334 1.84 15.41 17.23
CA LEU A 334 1.33 16.78 17.13
C LEU A 334 2.21 17.76 17.91
N ASP A 335 2.60 17.39 19.14
CA ASP A 335 3.47 18.21 19.99
C ASP A 335 4.89 18.36 19.40
N GLN A 336 5.43 17.27 18.83
CA GLN A 336 6.77 17.25 18.25
C GLN A 336 6.88 18.13 17.01
N GLU A 337 5.85 18.10 16.17
CA GLU A 337 5.82 18.81 14.91
C GLU A 337 5.06 20.13 15.00
N ASP A 338 4.62 20.58 16.19
CA ASP A 338 3.85 21.81 16.39
C ASP A 338 2.67 21.92 15.40
N ILE A 339 1.80 20.92 15.41
CA ILE A 339 0.62 20.83 14.54
C ILE A 339 -0.60 21.31 15.31
N SER A 340 -1.23 22.38 14.81
CA SER A 340 -2.32 23.09 15.49
C SER A 340 -3.69 22.90 14.85
N TRP A 341 -3.78 22.33 13.64
CA TRP A 341 -5.07 22.10 13.00
C TRP A 341 -5.84 20.95 13.66
N VAL A 342 -7.16 20.96 13.46
CA VAL A 342 -8.07 19.98 14.08
C VAL A 342 -7.80 18.59 13.50
N ASN A 343 -7.74 17.61 14.39
CA ASN A 343 -7.64 16.19 14.04
C ASN A 343 -8.83 15.44 14.64
N ILE A 344 -9.66 14.84 13.77
CA ILE A 344 -10.69 13.89 14.14
C ILE A 344 -10.00 12.55 14.42
N VAL A 345 -10.36 11.93 15.54
CA VAL A 345 -9.78 10.68 16.03
C VAL A 345 -10.84 9.60 16.14
N GLY A 346 -10.40 8.35 16.04
CA GLY A 346 -11.17 7.20 16.49
C GLY A 346 -10.90 6.91 17.96
N ASP A 347 -11.87 6.30 18.63
CA ASP A 347 -11.74 5.82 20.02
C ASP A 347 -11.98 4.30 20.10
N GLU A 348 -11.91 3.73 21.31
CA GLU A 348 -12.13 2.29 21.52
C GLU A 348 -13.55 1.82 21.13
N GLU A 349 -14.56 2.70 21.23
CA GLU A 349 -15.97 2.39 20.97
C GLU A 349 -16.33 2.57 19.49
N SER A 350 -15.84 3.65 18.86
CA SER A 350 -16.09 4.00 17.45
C SER A 350 -15.12 3.31 16.47
N GLY A 351 -13.94 2.93 16.95
CA GLY A 351 -12.88 2.26 16.20
C GLY A 351 -11.75 3.20 15.80
N ALA A 352 -10.50 2.77 16.01
CA ALA A 352 -9.28 3.48 15.62
C ALA A 352 -8.56 2.80 14.43
N GLY A 353 -7.51 3.43 13.92
CA GLY A 353 -6.75 2.90 12.77
C GLY A 353 -7.65 2.60 11.57
N TRP A 354 -7.46 1.46 10.91
CA TRP A 354 -8.27 1.06 9.74
C TRP A 354 -9.76 0.81 10.02
N ASN A 355 -10.17 0.83 11.29
CA ASN A 355 -11.57 0.76 11.70
C ASN A 355 -12.19 2.14 11.93
N HIS A 356 -11.42 3.23 11.77
CA HIS A 356 -11.91 4.60 11.94
C HIS A 356 -13.19 4.84 11.14
N PRO A 357 -14.27 5.39 11.75
CA PRO A 357 -15.56 5.59 11.08
C PRO A 357 -15.46 6.36 9.77
N MET A 358 -14.73 7.48 9.74
CA MET A 358 -14.51 8.24 8.49
C MET A 358 -13.70 7.47 7.44
N ALA A 359 -12.72 6.66 7.83
CA ALA A 359 -11.97 5.84 6.88
C ALA A 359 -12.86 4.76 6.25
N ARG A 360 -13.71 4.10 7.05
CA ARG A 360 -14.72 3.16 6.53
C ARG A 360 -15.74 3.86 5.64
N HIS A 361 -16.27 4.99 6.11
CA HIS A 361 -17.28 5.79 5.41
C HIS A 361 -16.79 6.26 4.03
N TYR A 362 -15.52 6.63 3.88
CA TYR A 362 -14.95 7.07 2.61
C TYR A 362 -14.09 6.00 1.90
N GLY A 363 -14.15 4.74 2.39
CA GLY A 363 -13.40 3.62 1.82
C GLY A 363 -11.90 3.90 1.69
N VAL A 364 -11.33 4.58 2.67
CA VAL A 364 -9.89 4.86 2.73
C VAL A 364 -9.18 3.61 3.23
N SER A 365 -8.52 2.91 2.31
CA SER A 365 -7.76 1.68 2.56
C SER A 365 -6.25 1.87 2.50
N GLY A 366 -5.81 3.11 2.25
CA GLY A 366 -4.40 3.48 2.15
C GLY A 366 -4.22 4.95 2.53
N ILE A 367 -3.15 5.23 3.24
CA ILE A 367 -2.70 6.59 3.53
C ILE A 367 -1.30 6.80 2.93
N PRO A 368 -0.97 8.02 2.49
CA PRO A 368 -1.76 9.24 2.55
C PRO A 368 -2.96 9.26 1.58
N THR A 369 -4.07 9.85 2.02
CA THR A 369 -5.23 10.19 1.18
C THR A 369 -5.67 11.61 1.54
N ALA A 370 -5.78 12.50 0.56
CA ALA A 370 -6.15 13.90 0.80
C ALA A 370 -7.29 14.33 -0.11
N ILE A 371 -8.31 14.97 0.45
CA ILE A 371 -9.50 15.45 -0.25
C ILE A 371 -9.57 16.97 -0.08
N LEU A 372 -9.63 17.71 -1.19
CA LEU A 372 -9.71 19.17 -1.18
C LEU A 372 -11.15 19.61 -1.45
N VAL A 373 -11.67 20.45 -0.56
CA VAL A 373 -13.02 21.01 -0.59
C VAL A 373 -12.91 22.51 -0.83
N ASP A 374 -13.70 23.05 -1.75
CA ASP A 374 -13.76 24.48 -2.02
C ASP A 374 -14.65 25.24 -1.01
N ARG A 375 -14.71 26.57 -1.16
CA ARG A 375 -15.50 27.47 -0.29
C ARG A 375 -17.02 27.20 -0.34
N GLU A 376 -17.52 26.58 -1.40
CA GLU A 376 -18.93 26.20 -1.55
C GLU A 376 -19.23 24.84 -0.89
N GLY A 377 -18.20 24.17 -0.36
CA GLY A 377 -18.32 22.87 0.26
C GLY A 377 -18.35 21.73 -0.75
N LYS A 378 -17.82 21.93 -1.97
CA LYS A 378 -17.71 20.90 -3.01
C LYS A 378 -16.30 20.34 -3.06
N VAL A 379 -16.17 19.03 -3.27
CA VAL A 379 -14.87 18.41 -3.45
C VAL A 379 -14.36 18.70 -4.86
N ILE A 380 -13.14 19.25 -4.94
CA ILE A 380 -12.48 19.58 -6.19
C ILE A 380 -11.23 18.72 -6.46
N SER A 381 -10.79 17.92 -5.48
CA SER A 381 -9.70 16.96 -5.66
C SER A 381 -9.79 15.82 -4.65
N LEU A 382 -9.48 14.60 -5.10
CA LEU A 382 -9.31 13.41 -4.25
C LEU A 382 -7.84 13.06 -3.99
N SER A 383 -6.90 13.94 -4.39
CA SER A 383 -5.46 13.68 -4.27
C SER A 383 -4.60 14.95 -4.17
N ALA A 384 -5.13 16.04 -3.61
CA ALA A 384 -4.43 17.32 -3.49
C ALA A 384 -3.28 17.23 -2.46
N ARG A 385 -2.06 17.00 -2.94
CA ARG A 385 -0.81 16.91 -2.15
C ARG A 385 0.37 17.46 -2.95
N GLY A 386 1.43 17.88 -2.26
CA GLY A 386 2.62 18.48 -2.85
C GLY A 386 2.26 19.63 -3.80
N ALA A 387 2.91 19.67 -4.96
CA ALA A 387 2.67 20.71 -5.97
C ALA A 387 1.21 20.77 -6.47
N ARG A 388 0.46 19.66 -6.42
CA ARG A 388 -0.96 19.68 -6.79
C ARG A 388 -1.80 20.45 -5.77
N LEU A 389 -1.49 20.33 -4.48
CA LEU A 389 -2.15 21.14 -3.45
C LEU A 389 -1.87 22.62 -3.70
N ASP A 390 -0.60 22.97 -3.94
CA ASP A 390 -0.18 24.35 -4.16
C ASP A 390 -0.90 24.97 -5.35
N GLN A 391 -0.92 24.25 -6.48
CA GLN A 391 -1.63 24.67 -7.68
C GLN A 391 -3.13 24.87 -7.41
N SER A 392 -3.79 23.90 -6.77
CA SER A 392 -5.24 24.01 -6.51
C SER A 392 -5.57 25.15 -5.55
N LEU A 393 -4.73 25.43 -4.56
CA LEU A 393 -4.90 26.57 -3.67
C LEU A 393 -4.71 27.89 -4.42
N GLU A 394 -3.69 28.00 -5.28
CA GLU A 394 -3.48 29.18 -6.12
C GLU A 394 -4.66 29.42 -7.07
N GLU A 395 -5.21 28.37 -7.68
CA GLU A 395 -6.37 28.46 -8.57
C GLU A 395 -7.64 28.92 -7.82
N LEU A 396 -7.83 28.47 -6.57
CA LEU A 396 -9.01 28.79 -5.75
C LEU A 396 -8.93 30.12 -5.01
N LEU A 397 -7.74 30.50 -4.55
CA LEU A 397 -7.50 31.59 -3.60
C LEU A 397 -6.64 32.72 -4.19
N GLY A 398 -5.99 32.49 -5.33
CA GLY A 398 -4.99 33.38 -5.91
C GLY A 398 -3.57 33.06 -5.43
N PRO A 399 -2.55 33.75 -6.00
CA PRO A 399 -1.16 33.56 -5.60
C PRO A 399 -1.02 33.87 -4.11
N PRO A 400 -0.20 33.09 -3.37
CA PRO A 400 0.02 33.36 -1.96
C PRO A 400 0.59 34.78 -1.81
N PRO A 401 0.16 35.55 -0.80
CA PRO A 401 0.72 36.87 -0.55
C PRO A 401 2.24 36.76 -0.40
N GLU A 402 2.98 37.65 -1.07
CA GLU A 402 4.44 37.69 -0.97
C GLU A 402 4.83 37.80 0.51
N VAL A 403 5.52 36.78 1.01
CA VAL A 403 6.19 36.87 2.31
C VAL A 403 7.36 37.82 2.06
N GLU A 404 7.26 39.07 2.54
CA GLU A 404 8.41 39.97 2.59
C GLU A 404 9.52 39.25 3.35
N GLU A 405 10.54 38.77 2.64
CA GLU A 405 11.75 38.28 3.31
C GLU A 405 12.31 39.43 4.16
N PRO A 406 12.70 39.18 5.42
CA PRO A 406 13.27 40.22 6.25
C PRO A 406 14.51 40.74 5.51
N ALA A 407 14.46 42.01 5.13
CA ALA A 407 15.55 42.70 4.48
C ALA A 407 16.85 42.38 5.21
N ASP A 408 17.80 41.81 4.48
CA ASP A 408 19.17 41.59 4.94
C ASP A 408 19.61 42.88 5.64
N THR A 409 19.73 42.81 6.97
CA THR A 409 20.37 43.86 7.72
C THR A 409 21.80 43.86 7.24
N GLU A 410 22.12 44.81 6.36
CA GLU A 410 23.49 45.14 6.00
C GLU A 410 24.31 45.16 7.28
N ALA A 411 25.27 44.23 7.36
CA ALA A 411 26.30 44.27 8.36
C ALA A 411 27.02 45.61 8.17
N GLY A 412 26.72 46.56 9.05
CA GLY A 412 27.45 47.81 9.12
C GLY A 412 28.92 47.49 9.37
N ASP A 413 29.76 47.88 8.42
CA ASP A 413 31.19 48.02 8.58
C ASP A 413 31.45 49.04 9.69
N ASP A 414 31.55 48.58 10.93
CA ASP A 414 32.09 49.36 12.05
C ASP A 414 33.57 49.00 12.22
N GLU A 415 34.39 49.60 11.37
CA GLU A 415 35.85 49.63 11.50
C GLU A 415 36.21 50.54 12.69
N ALA A 416 36.11 50.00 13.91
CA ALA A 416 36.50 50.69 15.13
C ALA A 416 38.03 50.60 15.35
N ALA A 417 38.68 51.73 15.05
CA ALA A 417 39.97 52.22 15.49
C ALA A 417 40.73 51.41 16.58
N ALA A 418 41.94 50.99 16.20
CA ALA A 418 43.01 50.62 17.12
C ALA A 418 43.67 51.87 17.71
N GLU A 419 43.56 52.07 19.03
CA GLU A 419 44.52 52.88 19.81
C GLU A 419 44.57 52.36 21.26
N GLU A 420 45.38 51.32 21.50
CA GLU A 420 45.84 50.96 22.85
C GLU A 420 47.22 51.59 23.09
N ALA A 421 47.25 52.60 23.95
CA ALA A 421 48.46 53.11 24.57
C ALA A 421 48.85 52.24 25.79
N ALA A 422 50.09 51.77 25.80
CA ALA A 422 50.70 51.05 26.93
C ALA A 422 50.91 51.96 28.16
N PRO A 423 50.89 51.42 29.40
CA PRO A 423 51.12 52.20 30.61
C PRO A 423 52.61 52.33 30.95
N GLU A 424 53.01 53.55 31.32
CA GLU A 424 54.30 53.84 31.96
C GLU A 424 54.32 53.35 33.42
N SER A 425 55.48 52.84 33.81
CA SER A 425 55.88 52.44 35.15
C SER A 425 56.24 53.63 36.04
N GLU A 426 55.72 53.66 37.27
CA GLU A 426 56.44 54.06 38.50
C GLU A 426 55.98 53.24 39.71
#